data_AF-A0A373RZ13-F1
#
_entry.id   AF-A0A373RZ13-F1
#
_cell.length_a   1.000
_cell.length_b   1.000
_cell.length_c   1.000
_cell.angle_alpha   90.00
_cell.angle_beta   90.00
_cell.angle_gamma   90.00
#
_symmetry.space_group_name_H-M   'P 1'
#
loop_
_entity.id
_entity.type
_entity.pdbx_description
1 polymer ?
#
loop_
_entity_poly.entity_id
_entity_poly.type
_entity_poly.pdbx_seq_one_letter_code
_entity_poly.pdbx_strand_id
1 'polypeptide(L)'
;MRNDNEIVYRQNMTRNEAVHILKAIAFPIAVFCLGLFTINMFGEFGKKLICPLSGAMWDVGVLVALLMPSQRKDALNHMLIVCATYYGTLITVHAVLSVVSGVSSEMIAASFEQAIPTSTGNAIPGYLQTMMWFTGVLVPLGEIGYQLKRLFQFKKQQTLAKTFAQKRGLRNGGRSNSNIL
;
A
#
# COMPACT_ATOMS: atom_id res chain seq x y z
N MET A 1 -51.64 -16.06 -5.12
CA MET A 1 -50.94 -15.99 -6.43
C MET A 1 -49.88 -14.91 -6.32
N ARG A 2 -48.61 -15.29 -6.41
CA ARG A 2 -47.44 -14.42 -6.24
C ARG A 2 -47.31 -13.57 -7.51
N ASN A 3 -47.15 -12.26 -7.36
CA ASN A 3 -47.05 -11.32 -8.47
C ASN A 3 -45.66 -11.48 -9.12
N ASP A 4 -45.59 -12.16 -10.25
CA ASP A 4 -44.34 -12.52 -10.94
C ASP A 4 -43.75 -11.38 -11.82
N ASN A 5 -44.08 -10.12 -11.52
CA ASN A 5 -43.63 -8.95 -12.28
C ASN A 5 -42.73 -8.04 -11.45
N GLU A 6 -41.77 -8.60 -10.72
CA GLU A 6 -40.64 -7.83 -10.22
C GLU A 6 -39.71 -7.56 -11.40
N ILE A 7 -39.92 -6.42 -12.07
CA ILE A 7 -39.11 -5.97 -13.19
C ILE A 7 -37.72 -5.64 -12.64
N VAL A 8 -36.84 -6.65 -12.57
CA VAL A 8 -35.42 -6.45 -12.26
C VAL A 8 -34.85 -5.66 -13.42
N TYR A 9 -34.70 -4.36 -13.24
CA TYR A 9 -34.05 -3.46 -14.20
C TYR A 9 -32.61 -3.97 -14.37
N ARG A 10 -32.34 -4.78 -15.40
CA ARG A 10 -30.97 -5.10 -15.81
C ARG A 10 -30.37 -3.81 -16.35
N GLN A 11 -29.79 -3.04 -15.44
CA GLN A 11 -28.98 -1.90 -15.80
C GLN A 11 -27.82 -2.43 -16.63
N ASN A 12 -27.86 -2.21 -17.95
CA ASN A 12 -26.76 -2.55 -18.83
C ASN A 12 -25.53 -1.79 -18.35
N MET A 13 -24.50 -2.54 -17.97
CA MET A 13 -23.26 -2.00 -17.42
C MET A 13 -22.66 -1.02 -18.43
N THR A 14 -22.64 0.26 -18.08
CA THR A 14 -22.14 1.30 -18.98
C THR A 14 -20.64 1.08 -19.17
N ARG A 15 -20.07 1.35 -20.35
CA ARG A 15 -18.65 1.13 -20.67
C ARG A 15 -17.69 1.69 -19.58
N ASN A 16 -18.08 2.80 -18.95
CA ASN A 16 -17.34 3.41 -17.84
C ASN A 16 -17.35 2.57 -16.55
N GLU A 17 -18.47 1.91 -16.25
CA GLU A 17 -18.62 1.01 -15.10
C GLU A 17 -17.81 -0.28 -15.29
N ALA A 18 -17.77 -0.78 -16.53
CA ALA A 18 -16.88 -1.88 -16.92
C ALA A 18 -15.40 -1.55 -16.77
N VAL A 19 -14.97 -0.37 -17.22
CA VAL A 19 -13.58 0.07 -17.04
C VAL A 19 -13.24 0.26 -15.56
N HIS A 20 -14.17 0.76 -14.74
CA HIS A 20 -13.95 0.94 -13.31
C HIS A 20 -13.76 -0.39 -12.58
N ILE A 21 -14.63 -1.37 -12.85
CA ILE A 21 -14.54 -2.71 -12.27
C ILE A 21 -13.27 -3.42 -12.75
N LEU A 22 -12.95 -3.32 -14.04
CA LEU A 22 -11.72 -3.90 -14.58
C LEU A 22 -10.48 -3.31 -13.90
N LYS A 23 -10.39 -1.99 -13.75
CA LYS A 23 -9.27 -1.33 -13.07
C LYS A 23 -9.18 -1.73 -11.59
N ALA A 24 -10.31 -1.85 -10.90
CA ALA A 24 -10.37 -2.22 -9.49
C ALA A 24 -9.82 -3.64 -9.24
N ILE A 25 -9.87 -4.53 -10.23
CA ILE A 25 -9.33 -5.90 -10.15
C ILE A 25 -7.91 -5.96 -10.72
N ALA A 26 -7.68 -5.35 -11.87
CA ALA A 26 -6.41 -5.40 -12.59
C ALA A 26 -5.28 -4.73 -11.80
N PHE A 27 -5.57 -3.63 -11.08
CA PHE A 27 -4.55 -2.93 -10.32
C PHE A 27 -3.97 -3.76 -9.16
N PRO A 28 -4.77 -4.35 -8.24
CA PRO A 28 -4.24 -5.28 -7.23
C PRO A 28 -3.44 -6.44 -7.81
N ILE A 29 -3.91 -7.05 -8.91
CA ILE A 29 -3.20 -8.16 -9.56
C ILE A 29 -1.86 -7.68 -10.11
N ALA A 30 -1.81 -6.52 -10.76
CA ALA A 30 -0.57 -5.95 -11.28
C ALA A 30 0.45 -5.69 -10.16
N VAL A 31 0.01 -5.14 -9.03
CA VAL A 31 0.87 -4.91 -7.85
C VAL A 31 1.36 -6.23 -7.27
N PHE A 32 0.52 -7.26 -7.22
CA PHE A 32 0.91 -8.59 -6.77
C PHE A 32 1.96 -9.23 -7.68
N CYS A 33 1.75 -9.18 -9.00
CA CYS A 33 2.72 -9.65 -9.99
C CYS A 33 4.05 -8.88 -9.91
N LEU A 34 3.99 -7.56 -9.71
CA LEU A 34 5.18 -6.72 -9.50
C LEU A 34 5.93 -7.14 -8.23
N GLY A 35 5.22 -7.49 -7.16
CA GLY A 35 5.81 -8.04 -5.93
C GLY A 35 6.54 -9.36 -6.18
N LEU A 36 5.91 -10.31 -6.88
CA LEU A 36 6.54 -11.59 -7.24
C LEU A 36 7.78 -11.40 -8.12
N PHE A 37 7.69 -10.52 -9.11
CA PHE A 37 8.82 -10.16 -9.96
C PHE A 37 9.98 -9.59 -9.13
N THR A 38 9.69 -8.66 -8.23
CA THR A 38 10.70 -8.05 -7.35
C THR A 38 11.36 -9.09 -6.44
N ILE A 39 10.57 -9.97 -5.82
CA ILE A 39 11.10 -11.04 -4.96
C ILE A 39 12.04 -11.96 -5.76
N ASN A 40 11.66 -12.31 -6.99
CA ASN A 40 12.49 -13.17 -7.84
C ASN A 40 13.79 -12.47 -8.26
N MET A 41 13.71 -11.19 -8.64
CA MET A 41 14.87 -10.39 -9.06
C MET A 41 15.94 -10.27 -7.96
N PHE A 42 15.50 -10.19 -6.70
CA PHE A 42 16.39 -10.07 -5.53
C PHE A 42 16.83 -11.42 -4.94
N GLY A 43 16.42 -12.55 -5.51
CA GLY A 43 16.86 -13.88 -5.10
C GLY A 43 16.64 -14.17 -3.60
N GLU A 44 17.70 -14.55 -2.89
CA GLU A 44 17.65 -14.87 -1.45
C GLU A 44 17.23 -13.68 -0.58
N PHE A 45 17.69 -12.47 -0.91
CA PHE A 45 17.25 -11.26 -0.20
C PHE A 45 15.75 -11.03 -0.39
N GLY A 46 15.27 -11.25 -1.62
CA GLY A 46 13.84 -11.21 -1.94
C GLY A 46 13.03 -12.21 -1.13
N LYS A 47 13.48 -13.46 -1.06
CA LYS A 47 12.77 -14.54 -0.37
C LYS A 47 12.78 -14.39 1.16
N LYS A 48 13.92 -14.01 1.75
CA LYS A 48 14.09 -13.97 3.20
C LYS A 48 13.62 -12.67 3.84
N LEU A 49 13.61 -11.56 3.08
CA LEU A 49 13.33 -10.24 3.64
C LEU A 49 12.15 -9.57 2.96
N ILE A 50 12.20 -9.38 1.63
CA ILE A 50 11.14 -8.67 0.90
C ILE A 50 9.81 -9.42 1.00
N CYS A 51 9.81 -10.74 0.81
CA CYS A 51 8.61 -11.58 0.84
C CYS A 51 7.85 -11.50 2.17
N PRO A 52 8.46 -11.81 3.34
CA PRO A 52 7.73 -11.74 4.61
C PRO A 52 7.30 -10.32 4.98
N LEU A 53 8.13 -9.30 4.72
CA LEU A 53 7.76 -7.91 5.02
C LEU A 53 6.65 -7.39 4.12
N SER A 54 6.71 -7.73 2.83
CA SER A 54 5.63 -7.48 1.88
C SER A 54 4.34 -8.18 2.30
N GLY A 55 4.41 -9.45 2.70
CA GLY A 55 3.27 -10.19 3.22
C GLY A 55 2.64 -9.47 4.42
N ALA A 56 3.46 -9.06 5.38
CA ALA A 56 3.01 -8.31 6.55
C ALA A 56 2.32 -6.98 6.18
N MET A 57 2.82 -6.23 5.19
CA MET A 57 2.16 -5.02 4.71
C MET A 57 0.76 -5.31 4.16
N TRP A 58 0.64 -6.34 3.31
CA TRP A 58 -0.64 -6.75 2.74
C TRP A 58 -1.62 -7.20 3.83
N ASP A 59 -1.17 -8.03 4.76
CA ASP A 59 -1.99 -8.55 5.87
C ASP A 59 -2.50 -7.41 6.77
N VAL A 60 -1.62 -6.49 7.15
CA VAL A 60 -1.99 -5.31 7.95
C VAL A 60 -2.96 -4.42 7.18
N GLY A 61 -2.74 -4.21 5.88
CA GLY A 61 -3.63 -3.43 5.03
C GLY A 61 -5.04 -4.01 4.96
N VAL A 62 -5.15 -5.33 4.77
CA VAL A 62 -6.44 -6.04 4.77
C VAL A 62 -7.11 -5.95 6.14
N LEU A 63 -6.37 -6.21 7.22
CA LEU A 63 -6.88 -6.14 8.59
C LEU A 63 -7.43 -4.75 8.92
N VAL A 64 -6.68 -3.71 8.57
CA VAL A 64 -7.06 -2.32 8.81
C VAL A 64 -8.27 -1.90 7.97
N ALA A 65 -8.35 -2.38 6.72
CA ALA A 65 -9.49 -2.17 5.86
C ALA A 65 -10.78 -2.86 6.38
N LEU A 66 -10.66 -4.02 7.03
CA LEU A 66 -11.77 -4.71 7.69
C LEU A 66 -12.24 -3.96 8.95
N LEU A 67 -11.32 -3.42 9.74
CA LEU A 67 -11.63 -2.70 10.97
C LEU A 67 -12.15 -1.26 10.74
N MET A 68 -11.93 -0.69 9.55
CA MET A 68 -12.40 0.65 9.16
C MET A 68 -13.33 0.59 7.93
N PRO A 69 -14.54 0.01 8.06
CA PRO A 69 -15.42 -0.26 6.91
C PRO A 69 -15.82 1.01 6.15
N SER A 70 -15.95 2.15 6.82
CA SER A 70 -16.29 3.43 6.18
C SER A 70 -15.17 4.03 5.34
N GLN A 71 -13.92 3.62 5.54
CA GLN A 71 -12.75 4.09 4.78
C GLN A 71 -12.04 2.95 4.04
N ARG A 72 -12.71 1.80 3.87
CA ARG A 72 -12.12 0.57 3.33
C ARG A 72 -11.45 0.78 1.97
N LYS A 73 -12.13 1.47 1.05
CA LYS A 73 -11.62 1.74 -0.30
C LYS A 73 -10.33 2.56 -0.26
N ASP A 74 -10.31 3.61 0.55
CA ASP A 74 -9.14 4.48 0.70
C ASP A 74 -7.97 3.77 1.38
N ALA A 75 -8.25 2.93 2.38
CA ALA A 75 -7.23 2.12 3.05
C ALA A 75 -6.57 1.11 2.10
N LEU A 76 -7.38 0.39 1.31
CA LEU A 76 -6.88 -0.58 0.33
C LEU A 76 -6.14 0.11 -0.81
N ASN A 77 -6.67 1.20 -1.37
CA ASN A 77 -6.00 1.93 -2.45
C ASN A 77 -4.66 2.50 -1.99
N HIS A 78 -4.60 3.08 -0.79
CA HIS A 78 -3.36 3.57 -0.21
C HIS A 78 -2.33 2.44 -0.08
N MET A 79 -2.73 1.31 0.51
CA MET A 79 -1.85 0.15 0.66
C MET A 79 -1.29 -0.34 -0.68
N LEU A 80 -2.14 -0.47 -1.70
CA LEU A 80 -1.69 -0.91 -3.03
C LEU A 80 -0.72 0.08 -3.68
N ILE A 81 -0.93 1.38 -3.52
CA ILE A 81 -0.02 2.42 -4.02
C ILE A 81 1.33 2.35 -3.28
N VAL A 82 1.31 2.19 -1.96
CA VAL A 82 2.54 2.07 -1.16
C VAL A 82 3.31 0.81 -1.55
N CYS A 83 2.65 -0.35 -1.68
CA CYS A 83 3.28 -1.57 -2.16
C CYS A 83 3.87 -1.41 -3.56
N ALA A 84 3.12 -0.82 -4.50
CA ALA A 84 3.60 -0.56 -5.86
C ALA A 84 4.84 0.34 -5.86
N THR A 85 4.82 1.41 -5.06
CA THR A 85 5.93 2.36 -4.93
C THR A 85 7.15 1.70 -4.27
N TYR A 86 6.92 0.86 -3.25
CA TYR A 86 7.96 0.10 -2.58
C TYR A 86 8.68 -0.85 -3.54
N TYR A 87 7.94 -1.69 -4.28
CA TYR A 87 8.54 -2.58 -5.28
C TYR A 87 9.23 -1.80 -6.41
N GLY A 88 8.59 -0.75 -6.92
CA GLY A 88 9.17 0.10 -7.98
C GLY A 88 10.48 0.78 -7.53
N THR A 89 10.55 1.25 -6.29
CA THR A 89 11.78 1.84 -5.72
C THR A 89 12.87 0.79 -5.61
N LEU A 90 12.56 -0.40 -5.09
CA LEU A 90 13.54 -1.49 -5.01
C LEU A 90 14.08 -1.88 -6.38
N ILE A 91 13.21 -2.01 -7.39
CA ILE A 91 13.62 -2.30 -8.76
C ILE A 91 14.53 -1.19 -9.30
N THR A 92 14.16 0.07 -9.09
CA THR A 92 14.92 1.22 -9.57
C THR A 92 16.31 1.26 -8.93
N VAL A 93 16.41 1.09 -7.61
CA VAL A 93 17.70 1.10 -6.90
C VAL A 93 18.57 -0.09 -7.35
N HIS A 94 17.96 -1.26 -7.58
CA HIS A 94 18.68 -2.41 -8.13
C HIS A 94 19.22 -2.14 -9.53
N ALA A 95 18.42 -1.56 -10.42
CA ALA A 95 18.86 -1.18 -11.76
C ALA A 95 20.02 -0.16 -11.72
N VAL A 96 19.92 0.85 -10.85
CA VAL A 96 21.00 1.83 -10.64
C VAL A 96 22.27 1.14 -10.12
N LEU A 97 22.15 0.22 -9.17
CA LEU A 97 23.28 -0.57 -8.66
C LEU A 97 23.95 -1.39 -9.75
N SER A 98 23.18 -2.06 -10.60
CA SER A 98 23.74 -2.84 -11.72
C SER A 98 24.54 -1.95 -12.67
N VAL A 99 24.05 -0.74 -12.98
CA VAL A 99 24.78 0.22 -13.82
C VAL A 99 26.04 0.73 -13.13
N VAL A 100 25.93 1.16 -11.87
CA VAL A 100 27.05 1.75 -11.11
C VAL A 100 28.15 0.73 -10.82
N SER A 101 27.80 -0.55 -10.64
CA SER A 101 28.79 -1.62 -10.46
C SER A 101 29.71 -1.83 -11.67
N GLY A 102 29.32 -1.34 -12.85
CA GLY A 102 30.14 -1.37 -14.06
C GLY A 102 31.04 -0.14 -14.24
N VAL A 103 30.95 0.87 -13.37
CA VAL A 103 31.72 2.12 -13.49
C VAL A 103 33.02 2.01 -12.71
N SER A 104 34.16 2.08 -13.41
CA SER A 104 35.48 2.05 -12.79
C SER A 104 35.89 3.42 -12.23
N SER A 105 36.83 3.44 -11.27
CA SER A 105 37.28 4.69 -10.64
C SER A 105 37.92 5.67 -11.64
N GLU A 106 38.53 5.13 -12.68
CA GLU A 106 39.13 5.88 -13.79
C GLU A 106 38.06 6.56 -14.65
N MET A 107 36.91 5.91 -14.86
CA MET A 107 35.78 6.52 -15.59
C MET A 107 35.17 7.68 -14.80
N ILE A 108 35.07 7.54 -13.47
CA ILE A 108 34.58 8.61 -12.60
C ILE A 108 35.59 9.76 -12.61
N ALA A 109 36.89 9.47 -12.44
CA ALA A 109 37.94 10.49 -12.47
C ALA A 109 37.98 11.27 -13.80
N ALA A 110 37.81 10.57 -14.93
CA ALA A 110 37.72 11.20 -16.25
C ALA A 110 36.50 12.10 -16.41
N SER A 111 35.37 11.77 -15.77
CA SER A 111 34.14 12.55 -15.84
C SER A 111 34.17 13.82 -14.98
N PHE A 112 34.96 13.84 -13.91
CA PHE A 112 35.05 14.96 -12.97
C PHE A 112 36.37 15.76 -13.07
N GLU A 113 37.23 15.44 -14.05
CA GLU A 113 38.56 16.05 -14.24
C GLU A 113 39.44 16.06 -12.98
N GLN A 114 39.17 15.15 -12.04
CA GLN A 114 39.86 15.06 -10.75
C GLN A 114 40.21 13.60 -10.45
N ALA A 115 41.41 13.36 -9.92
CA ALA A 115 41.81 12.04 -9.48
C ALA A 115 40.92 11.58 -8.31
N ILE A 116 40.14 10.52 -8.55
CA ILE A 116 39.33 9.88 -7.52
C ILE A 116 40.06 8.63 -7.04
N PRO A 117 40.35 8.52 -5.73
CA PRO A 117 40.94 7.32 -5.17
C PRO A 117 40.06 6.09 -5.44
N THR A 118 40.68 4.95 -5.71
CA THR A 118 39.98 3.67 -5.94
C THR A 118 39.11 3.25 -4.75
N SER A 119 39.48 3.63 -3.54
CA SER A 119 38.66 3.43 -2.33
C SER A 119 37.34 4.20 -2.40
N THR A 120 37.32 5.40 -2.99
CA THR A 120 36.11 6.21 -3.16
C THR A 120 35.21 5.66 -4.26
N GLY A 121 35.77 5.20 -5.38
CA GLY A 121 34.99 4.54 -6.44
C GLY A 121 34.31 3.25 -5.96
N ASN A 122 35.00 2.46 -5.13
CA ASN A 122 34.45 1.23 -4.55
C ASN A 122 33.43 1.48 -3.42
N ALA A 123 33.36 2.69 -2.85
CA ALA A 123 32.40 3.02 -1.81
C ALA A 123 30.98 3.28 -2.35
N ILE A 124 30.85 3.75 -3.60
CA ILE A 124 29.56 4.14 -4.20
C ILE A 124 28.58 2.94 -4.29
N PRO A 125 28.98 1.77 -4.81
CA PRO A 125 28.11 0.58 -4.76
C PRO A 125 27.73 0.19 -3.34
N GLY A 126 28.65 0.33 -2.38
CA GLY A 126 28.39 0.03 -0.97
C GLY A 126 27.32 0.93 -0.34
N TYR A 127 27.33 2.23 -0.65
CA TYR A 127 26.28 3.15 -0.18
C TYR A 127 24.91 2.81 -0.76
N LEU A 128 24.85 2.50 -2.06
CA LEU A 128 23.60 2.11 -2.72
C LEU A 128 23.07 0.77 -2.19
N GLN A 129 23.95 -0.19 -1.90
CA GLN A 129 23.57 -1.44 -1.23
C GLN A 129 23.03 -1.17 0.18
N THR A 130 23.64 -0.25 0.93
CA THR A 130 23.15 0.15 2.25
C THR A 130 21.77 0.82 2.17
N MET A 131 21.55 1.69 1.18
CA MET A 131 20.24 2.29 0.91
C MET A 131 19.18 1.23 0.64
N MET A 132 19.51 0.20 -0.15
CA MET A 132 18.61 -0.91 -0.45
C MET A 132 18.20 -1.70 0.80
N TRP A 133 19.13 -1.92 1.74
CA TRP A 133 18.81 -2.50 3.05
C TRP A 133 17.85 -1.63 3.85
N PHE A 134 18.11 -0.32 3.92
CA PHE A 134 17.21 0.61 4.62
C PHE A 134 15.83 0.66 3.98
N THR A 135 15.74 0.80 2.65
CA THR A 135 14.45 0.82 1.95
C THR A 135 13.70 -0.50 2.13
N GLY A 136 14.40 -1.64 2.00
CA GLY A 136 13.82 -2.97 2.13
C GLY A 136 13.21 -3.25 3.50
N VAL A 137 13.71 -2.61 4.56
CA VAL A 137 13.24 -2.84 5.94
C VAL A 137 12.37 -1.70 6.47
N LEU A 138 12.83 -0.45 6.34
CA LEU A 138 12.18 0.70 6.96
C LEU A 138 10.85 1.06 6.30
N VAL A 139 10.72 0.89 4.98
CA VAL A 139 9.46 1.22 4.27
C VAL A 139 8.33 0.29 4.74
N PRO A 140 8.49 -1.05 4.77
CA PRO A 140 7.47 -1.93 5.31
C PRO A 140 7.13 -1.64 6.78
N LEU A 141 8.14 -1.44 7.63
CA LEU A 141 7.91 -1.15 9.05
C LEU A 141 7.20 0.19 9.27
N GLY A 142 7.58 1.22 8.50
CA GLY A 142 6.96 2.54 8.53
C GLY A 142 5.49 2.47 8.13
N GLU A 143 5.16 1.72 7.08
CA GLU A 143 3.79 1.55 6.62
C GLU A 143 2.94 0.82 7.65
N ILE A 144 3.46 -0.27 8.25
CA ILE A 144 2.77 -0.98 9.33
C ILE A 144 2.48 -0.02 10.50
N GLY A 145 3.47 0.78 10.91
CA GLY A 145 3.29 1.79 11.96
C GLY A 145 2.25 2.85 11.60
N TYR A 146 2.24 3.34 10.37
CA TYR A 146 1.27 4.30 9.86
C TYR A 146 -0.16 3.74 9.89
N GLN A 147 -0.34 2.50 9.42
CA GLN A 147 -1.64 1.82 9.38
C GLN A 147 -2.21 1.56 10.78
N LEU A 148 -1.35 1.16 11.72
CA LEU A 148 -1.72 1.04 13.13
C LEU A 148 -2.16 2.38 13.72
N LYS A 149 -1.37 3.44 13.50
CA LYS A 149 -1.71 4.81 13.96
C LYS A 149 -3.05 5.27 13.40
N ARG A 150 -3.30 5.03 12.10
CA ARG A 150 -4.55 5.36 11.43
C ARG A 150 -5.74 4.66 12.08
N LEU A 151 -5.61 3.36 12.38
CA LEU A 151 -6.64 2.59 13.07
C LEU A 151 -6.96 3.15 14.47
N PHE A 152 -5.93 3.49 15.26
CA PHE A 152 -6.12 4.11 16.57
C PHE A 152 -6.84 5.46 16.49
N GLN A 153 -6.47 6.30 15.52
CA GLN A 153 -7.12 7.59 15.30
C GLN A 153 -8.60 7.42 14.92
N PHE A 154 -8.93 6.46 14.05
CA PHE A 154 -10.31 6.17 13.66
C PHE A 154 -11.17 5.74 14.86
N LYS A 155 -10.69 4.80 15.68
CA LYS A 155 -11.39 4.38 16.89
C LYS A 155 -11.63 5.55 17.85
N LYS A 156 -10.64 6.42 18.04
CA LYS A 156 -10.77 7.62 18.88
C LYS A 156 -11.84 8.57 18.34
N GLN A 157 -11.88 8.82 17.02
CA GLN A 157 -12.89 9.67 16.39
C GLN A 157 -14.31 9.09 16.51
N GLN A 158 -14.47 7.78 16.35
CA GLN A 158 -15.77 7.12 16.56
C GLN A 158 -16.27 7.26 18.01
N THR A 159 -15.37 7.10 19.00
CA THR A 159 -15.72 7.30 20.40
C THR A 159 -16.13 8.75 20.68
N LEU A 160 -15.39 9.72 20.16
CA LEU A 160 -15.73 11.14 20.30
C LEU A 160 -17.10 11.44 19.66
N ALA A 161 -17.37 10.95 18.46
CA ALA A 161 -18.66 11.12 17.79
C ALA A 161 -19.81 10.57 18.63
N LYS A 162 -19.64 9.38 19.23
CA LYS A 162 -20.61 8.79 20.16
C LYS A 162 -20.80 9.65 21.41
N THR A 163 -19.72 10.13 22.03
CA THR A 163 -19.78 11.00 23.21
C THR A 163 -20.45 12.35 22.90
N PHE A 164 -20.18 12.95 21.75
CA PHE A 164 -20.84 14.19 21.32
C PHE A 164 -22.32 13.97 21.03
N ALA A 165 -22.69 12.86 20.37
CA ALA A 165 -24.09 12.51 20.15
C ALA A 165 -24.86 12.30 21.47
N GLN A 166 -24.22 11.66 22.45
CA GLN A 166 -24.78 11.48 23.80
C GLN A 166 -24.93 12.81 24.56
N LYS A 167 -23.92 13.69 24.52
CA LYS A 167 -23.97 15.03 25.16
C LYS A 167 -24.97 15.98 24.49
N ARG A 168 -25.20 15.84 23.17
CA ARG A 168 -26.22 16.60 22.44
C ARG A 168 -27.64 16.05 22.62
N GLY A 169 -27.85 15.04 23.47
CA GLY A 169 -29.18 14.54 23.79
C GLY A 169 -29.87 13.80 22.65
N LEU A 170 -29.13 13.34 21.63
CA LEU A 170 -29.66 12.42 20.60
C LEU A 170 -29.85 11.02 21.20
N ARG A 171 -30.76 10.93 22.17
CA ARG A 171 -31.29 9.66 22.67
C ARG A 171 -32.24 9.16 21.58
N ASN A 172 -31.98 7.97 21.04
CA ASN A 172 -32.99 7.21 20.29
C ASN A 172 -34.20 6.99 21.21
N GLY A 173 -35.09 7.96 21.26
CA GLY A 173 -36.38 7.93 21.95
C GLY A 173 -37.43 7.52 20.94
N GLY A 174 -37.48 6.24 20.60
CA GLY A 174 -38.52 5.64 19.76
C GLY A 174 -39.19 4.49 20.49
N ARG A 175 -39.72 4.77 21.68
CA ARG A 175 -40.55 3.83 22.44
C ARG A 175 -42.00 4.04 22.01
N SER A 176 -42.58 3.00 21.40
CA SER A 176 -44.00 2.63 21.31
C SER A 176 -45.01 3.73 20.93
N ASN A 177 -45.53 3.67 19.70
CA ASN A 177 -46.88 4.19 19.41
C ASN A 177 -47.87 3.01 19.46
N SER A 178 -48.12 2.56 20.69
CA SER A 178 -49.32 1.79 21.04
C SER A 178 -50.42 2.79 21.37
N ASN A 179 -51.51 2.76 20.59
CA ASN A 179 -52.78 3.44 20.81
C ASN A 179 -52.78 4.97 20.71
N ILE A 180 -53.14 5.48 19.53
CA ILE A 180 -54.07 6.62 19.42
C ILE A 180 -55.09 6.23 18.34
N LEU A 181 -56.36 6.33 18.73
CA LEU A 181 -57.60 5.99 18.03
C LEU A 181 -57.70 6.58 16.62
#